data_AF-A0A1B4LHT0-F1
#
_entry.id   AF-A0A1B4LHT0-F1
#
_cell.length_a   1.000
_cell.length_b   1.000
_cell.length_c   1.000
_cell.angle_alpha   90.00
_cell.angle_beta   90.00
_cell.angle_gamma   90.00
#
_symmetry.space_group_name_H-M   'P 1'
#
loop_
_entity.id
_entity.type
_entity.pdbx_description
1 polymer ?
#
loop_
_entity_poly.entity_id
_entity_poly.type
_entity_poly.pdbx_seq_one_letter_code
_entity_poly.pdbx_strand_id
1 'polypeptide(L)'
;MLRKRKVRTKQMLLPLPAALIQDISLENHLVLTTLRTGHGTAQTLVALLLVIYTTFYLLDKDRSEADVNLFLKVEAALDACIQQATDGLPWQLQAEQWPPIERVLLRFDEVLASVPQYRYEDACERLHRFVALPNQSPLPGSRIVNVWS
;
A
#
# COMPACT_ATOMS: atom_id res chain seq x y z
N MET A 1 -12.42 8.34 -26.48
CA MET A 1 -13.47 7.41 -26.02
C MET A 1 -14.00 7.90 -24.68
N LEU A 2 -15.24 8.40 -24.62
CA LEU A 2 -15.86 8.79 -23.34
C LEU A 2 -16.16 7.52 -22.53
N ARG A 3 -15.45 7.32 -21.42
CA ARG A 3 -15.77 6.29 -20.41
C ARG A 3 -17.20 6.56 -19.93
N LYS A 4 -18.16 5.68 -20.23
CA LYS A 4 -19.50 5.72 -19.62
C LYS A 4 -19.31 5.76 -18.10
N ARG A 5 -19.79 6.80 -17.43
CA ARG A 5 -19.80 6.89 -15.96
C ARG A 5 -20.63 5.70 -15.45
N LYS A 6 -20.00 4.76 -14.76
CA LYS A 6 -20.69 3.67 -14.05
C LYS A 6 -21.67 4.34 -13.08
N VAL A 7 -22.97 4.02 -13.20
CA VAL A 7 -24.00 4.59 -12.31
C VAL A 7 -23.72 4.06 -10.91
N ARG A 8 -23.51 4.96 -9.94
CA ARG A 8 -23.20 4.60 -8.56
C ARG A 8 -24.49 4.50 -7.75
N THR A 9 -24.62 3.44 -6.96
CA THR A 9 -25.71 3.34 -5.99
C THR A 9 -25.44 4.28 -4.81
N LYS A 10 -26.46 4.62 -4.03
CA LYS A 10 -26.30 5.43 -2.81
C LYS A 10 -25.32 4.81 -1.83
N GLN A 11 -25.33 3.48 -1.71
CA GLN A 11 -24.42 2.72 -0.84
C GLN A 11 -22.95 2.93 -1.24
N MET A 12 -22.63 2.96 -2.54
CA MET A 12 -21.27 3.17 -3.03
C MET A 12 -20.69 4.55 -2.66
N LEU A 13 -21.52 5.50 -2.27
CA LEU A 13 -21.11 6.84 -1.86
C LEU A 13 -20.84 6.94 -0.35
N LEU A 14 -21.22 5.93 0.42
CA LEU A 14 -20.96 5.86 1.86
C LEU A 14 -19.57 5.29 2.14
N PRO A 15 -18.99 5.53 3.32
CA PRO A 15 -17.78 4.83 3.77
C PRO A 15 -17.96 3.32 3.79
N LEU A 16 -16.85 2.59 3.80
CA LEU A 16 -16.85 1.14 3.98
C LEU A 16 -17.49 0.74 5.32
N PRO A 17 -18.08 -0.47 5.41
CA PRO A 17 -18.53 -1.00 6.69
C PRO A 17 -17.39 -1.07 7.71
N ALA A 18 -17.66 -0.66 8.95
CA ALA A 18 -16.64 -0.62 10.02
C ALA A 18 -15.95 -1.97 10.26
N ALA A 19 -16.69 -3.08 10.17
CA ALA A 19 -16.13 -4.42 10.30
C ALA A 19 -15.06 -4.70 9.21
N LEU A 20 -15.33 -4.33 7.96
CA LEU A 20 -14.37 -4.50 6.87
C LEU A 20 -13.11 -3.65 7.09
N ILE A 21 -13.26 -2.40 7.55
CA ILE A 21 -12.13 -1.54 7.88
C ILE A 21 -11.27 -2.18 8.97
N GLN A 22 -11.91 -2.68 10.04
CA GLN A 22 -11.22 -3.33 11.15
C GLN A 22 -10.45 -4.58 10.71
N ASP A 23 -11.06 -5.44 9.89
CA ASP A 23 -10.42 -6.66 9.38
C ASP A 23 -9.16 -6.32 8.57
N ILE A 24 -9.27 -5.36 7.63
CA ILE A 24 -8.16 -4.92 6.80
C ILE A 24 -7.03 -4.30 7.65
N SER A 25 -7.38 -3.41 8.59
CA SER A 25 -6.39 -2.80 9.48
C SER A 25 -5.67 -3.86 10.31
N LEU A 26 -6.41 -4.80 10.90
CA LEU A 26 -5.83 -5.87 11.71
C LEU A 26 -4.85 -6.73 10.89
N GLU A 27 -5.23 -7.12 9.68
CA GLU A 27 -4.35 -7.91 8.79
C GLU A 27 -3.03 -7.17 8.51
N ASN A 28 -3.08 -5.89 8.19
CA ASN A 28 -1.87 -5.12 7.87
C ASN A 28 -0.97 -4.88 9.08
N HIS A 29 -1.55 -4.63 10.26
CA HIS A 29 -0.78 -4.48 11.50
C HIS A 29 -0.17 -5.81 11.97
N LEU A 30 -0.83 -6.95 11.69
CA LEU A 30 -0.26 -8.27 11.90
C LEU A 30 0.94 -8.52 11.00
N VAL A 31 0.86 -8.17 9.70
CA VAL A 31 1.99 -8.25 8.77
C VAL A 31 3.20 -7.47 9.29
N LEU A 32 2.98 -6.24 9.77
CA LEU A 32 4.05 -5.44 10.37
C LEU A 32 4.67 -6.12 11.59
N THR A 33 3.84 -6.69 12.46
CA THR A 33 4.28 -7.39 13.68
C THR A 33 5.09 -8.65 13.34
N THR A 34 4.66 -9.42 12.35
CA THR A 34 5.39 -10.58 11.83
C THR A 34 6.78 -10.18 11.32
N LEU A 35 6.86 -9.10 10.53
CA LEU A 35 8.15 -8.58 10.05
C LEU A 35 9.04 -8.12 11.21
N ARG A 36 8.46 -7.39 12.18
CA ARG A 36 9.20 -6.83 13.34
C ARG A 36 9.73 -7.89 14.30
N THR A 37 9.06 -9.03 14.38
CA THR A 37 9.51 -10.16 15.22
C THR A 37 10.53 -11.06 14.51
N GLY A 38 11.01 -10.67 13.33
CA GLY A 38 12.03 -11.41 12.57
C GLY A 38 11.47 -12.57 11.74
N HIS A 39 10.15 -12.69 11.63
CA HIS A 39 9.46 -13.72 10.83
C HIS A 39 9.05 -13.18 9.45
N GLY A 40 9.77 -12.16 8.97
CA GLY A 40 9.56 -11.56 7.66
C GLY A 40 9.72 -12.58 6.53
N THR A 41 8.96 -12.37 5.46
CA THR A 41 8.98 -13.12 4.21
C THR A 41 8.76 -12.17 3.04
N ALA A 42 9.08 -12.60 1.81
CA ALA A 42 8.75 -11.86 0.60
C ALA A 42 7.27 -11.44 0.57
N GLN A 43 6.36 -12.34 1.00
CA GLN A 43 4.93 -12.07 1.08
C GLN A 43 4.59 -10.95 2.05
N THR A 44 5.24 -10.88 3.23
CA THR A 44 5.01 -9.78 4.18
C THR A 44 5.46 -8.43 3.63
N LEU A 45 6.59 -8.37 2.92
CA LEU A 45 7.07 -7.12 2.32
C LEU A 45 6.19 -6.70 1.14
N VAL A 46 5.77 -7.67 0.31
CA VAL A 46 4.80 -7.45 -0.77
C VAL A 46 3.48 -6.91 -0.23
N ALA A 47 2.96 -7.47 0.88
CA ALA A 47 1.73 -6.97 1.49
C ALA A 47 1.87 -5.50 1.93
N LEU A 48 3.01 -5.12 2.52
CA LEU A 48 3.28 -3.72 2.87
C LEU A 48 3.41 -2.80 1.65
N LEU A 49 4.02 -3.26 0.55
CA LEU A 49 4.04 -2.53 -0.72
C LEU A 49 2.63 -2.31 -1.28
N LEU A 50 1.77 -3.33 -1.21
CA LEU A 50 0.37 -3.23 -1.65
C LEU A 50 -0.41 -2.22 -0.80
N VAL A 51 -0.13 -2.11 0.51
CA VAL A 51 -0.71 -1.06 1.35
C VAL A 51 -0.32 0.34 0.85
N ILE A 52 0.97 0.56 0.55
CA ILE A 52 1.45 1.86 0.03
C ILE A 52 0.72 2.22 -1.27
N TYR A 53 0.66 1.28 -2.21
CA TYR A 53 0.03 1.52 -3.52
C TYR A 53 -1.48 1.70 -3.41
N THR A 54 -2.14 0.95 -2.53
CA THR A 54 -3.57 1.12 -2.25
C THR A 54 -3.82 2.50 -1.66
N THR A 55 -3.03 2.92 -0.66
CA THR A 55 -3.13 4.26 -0.05
C THR A 55 -2.95 5.36 -1.10
N PHE A 56 -1.94 5.22 -1.96
CA PHE A 56 -1.69 6.13 -3.07
C PHE A 56 -2.89 6.23 -4.03
N TYR A 57 -3.48 5.10 -4.41
CA TYR A 57 -4.64 5.07 -5.30
C TYR A 57 -5.93 5.59 -4.65
N LEU A 58 -6.10 5.38 -3.34
CA LEU A 58 -7.24 5.88 -2.57
C LEU A 58 -7.22 7.40 -2.42
N LEU A 59 -6.04 7.96 -2.13
CA LEU A 59 -5.86 9.41 -2.05
C LEU A 59 -6.07 10.06 -3.41
N ASP A 60 -5.65 9.41 -4.50
CA ASP A 60 -5.73 9.94 -5.87
C ASP A 60 -5.27 11.41 -5.90
N LYS A 61 -6.12 12.36 -6.26
CA LYS A 61 -5.77 13.80 -6.32
C LYS A 61 -5.67 14.49 -4.95
N ASP A 62 -6.15 13.87 -3.89
CA ASP A 62 -6.21 14.42 -2.54
C ASP A 62 -4.91 14.18 -1.75
N ARG A 63 -3.91 13.53 -2.37
CA ARG A 63 -2.58 13.30 -1.77
C ARG A 63 -1.77 14.59 -1.64
N SER A 64 -1.09 14.74 -0.53
CA SER A 64 -0.07 15.78 -0.33
C SER A 64 1.30 15.34 -0.87
N GLU A 65 2.21 16.30 -1.05
CA GLU A 65 3.62 15.99 -1.34
C GLU A 65 4.27 15.19 -0.19
N ALA A 66 3.86 15.45 1.05
CA ALA A 66 4.34 14.73 2.22
C ALA A 66 3.92 13.24 2.19
N ASP A 67 2.71 12.94 1.71
CA ASP A 67 2.26 11.56 1.51
C ASP A 67 3.17 10.84 0.49
N VAL A 68 3.44 11.48 -0.66
CA VAL A 68 4.29 10.88 -1.71
C VAL A 68 5.72 10.64 -1.20
N ASN A 69 6.32 11.61 -0.52
CA ASN A 69 7.65 11.46 0.06
C ASN A 69 7.71 10.35 1.12
N LEU A 70 6.66 10.21 1.92
CA LEU A 70 6.55 9.10 2.88
C LEU A 70 6.48 7.75 2.16
N PHE A 71 5.64 7.64 1.12
CA PHE A 71 5.49 6.41 0.34
C PHE A 71 6.79 5.99 -0.35
N LEU A 72 7.49 6.93 -0.99
CA LEU A 72 8.79 6.66 -1.63
C LEU A 72 9.84 6.20 -0.63
N LYS A 73 9.89 6.82 0.56
CA LYS A 73 10.83 6.43 1.61
C LYS A 73 10.59 5.00 2.08
N VAL A 74 9.33 4.63 2.29
CA VAL A 74 8.98 3.27 2.72
C VAL A 74 9.19 2.26 1.61
N GLU A 75 8.78 2.59 0.38
CA GLU A 75 8.99 1.73 -0.78
C GLU A 75 10.48 1.37 -0.95
N ALA A 76 11.38 2.35 -0.88
CA ALA A 76 12.81 2.12 -0.99
C ALA A 76 13.38 1.26 0.15
N ALA A 77 12.86 1.41 1.37
CA ALA A 77 13.29 0.59 2.51
C ALA A 77 12.86 -0.88 2.37
N LEU A 78 11.63 -1.12 1.90
CA LEU A 78 11.13 -2.47 1.64
C LEU A 78 11.87 -3.12 0.48
N ASP A 79 12.08 -2.41 -0.61
CA ASP A 79 12.83 -2.92 -1.77
C ASP A 79 14.28 -3.29 -1.39
N ALA A 80 14.97 -2.42 -0.65
CA ALA A 80 16.32 -2.74 -0.16
C ALA A 80 16.35 -4.01 0.71
N CYS A 81 15.32 -4.23 1.54
CA CYS A 81 15.19 -5.43 2.35
C CYS A 81 14.91 -6.68 1.48
N ILE A 82 14.10 -6.55 0.42
CA ILE A 82 13.89 -7.62 -0.58
C ILE A 82 15.21 -7.98 -1.26
N GLN A 83 15.95 -7.00 -1.77
CA GLN A 83 17.21 -7.24 -2.48
C GLN A 83 18.25 -7.93 -1.57
N GLN A 84 18.38 -7.48 -0.32
CA GLN A 84 19.26 -8.12 0.66
C GLN A 84 18.85 -9.57 0.94
N ALA A 85 17.54 -9.85 1.05
CA ALA A 85 17.06 -11.20 1.27
C ALA A 85 17.28 -12.12 0.06
N THR A 86 17.22 -11.59 -1.16
CA THR A 86 17.61 -12.31 -2.39
C THR A 86 19.09 -12.71 -2.36
N ASP A 87 19.95 -11.88 -1.74
CA ASP A 87 21.36 -12.19 -1.50
C ASP A 87 21.59 -13.13 -0.28
N GLY A 88 20.51 -13.68 0.29
CA GLY A 88 20.56 -14.63 1.41
C GLY A 88 20.68 -14.00 2.80
N LEU A 89 20.56 -12.67 2.90
CA LEU A 89 20.52 -12.00 4.20
C LEU A 89 19.15 -12.17 4.88
N PRO A 90 19.07 -12.03 6.21
CA PRO A 90 17.79 -12.06 6.92
C PRO A 90 16.85 -10.93 6.50
N TRP A 91 15.53 -11.19 6.56
CA TRP A 91 14.47 -10.19 6.37
C TRP A 91 14.43 -9.20 7.54
N GLN A 92 15.33 -8.23 7.54
CA GLN A 92 15.49 -7.26 8.62
C GLN A 92 15.48 -5.83 8.11
N LEU A 93 14.81 -4.98 8.89
CA LEU A 93 14.78 -3.53 8.72
C LEU A 93 15.52 -2.87 9.87
N GLN A 94 16.22 -1.79 9.56
CA GLN A 94 16.93 -0.96 10.54
C GLN A 94 15.96 -0.18 11.42
N ALA A 95 16.41 0.22 12.62
CA ALA A 95 15.57 0.89 13.61
C ALA A 95 14.88 2.14 13.05
N GLU A 96 15.57 2.87 12.16
CA GLU A 96 15.15 4.13 11.55
C GLU A 96 14.11 3.94 10.45
N GLN A 97 13.93 2.70 9.96
CA GLN A 97 12.99 2.35 8.90
C GLN A 97 11.59 2.04 9.43
N TRP A 98 11.45 1.68 10.72
CA TRP A 98 10.15 1.36 11.32
C TRP A 98 9.18 2.55 11.40
N PRO A 99 9.58 3.74 11.91
CA PRO A 99 8.61 4.82 12.10
C PRO A 99 7.93 5.30 10.81
N PRO A 100 8.62 5.39 9.64
CA PRO A 100 7.95 5.65 8.36
C PRO A 100 6.91 4.58 7.98
N ILE A 101 7.18 3.30 8.22
CA ILE A 101 6.24 2.20 7.90
C ILE A 101 4.99 2.29 8.78
N GLU A 102 5.17 2.50 10.08
CA GLU A 102 4.07 2.70 11.02
C GLU A 102 3.19 3.89 10.61
N ARG A 103 3.82 5.00 10.18
CA ARG A 103 3.10 6.18 9.67
C ARG A 103 2.31 5.89 8.40
N VAL A 104 2.81 5.04 7.50
CA VAL A 104 2.04 4.63 6.32
C VAL A 104 0.80 3.83 6.72
N LEU A 105 0.91 2.90 7.68
CA LEU A 105 -0.24 2.13 8.15
C LEU A 105 -1.29 3.03 8.80
N LEU A 106 -0.88 3.95 9.66
CA LEU A 106 -1.79 4.94 10.24
C LEU A 106 -2.47 5.78 9.15
N ARG A 107 -1.70 6.23 8.16
CA ARG A 107 -2.25 6.99 7.04
C ARG A 107 -3.23 6.17 6.21
N PHE A 108 -2.95 4.88 6.01
CA PHE A 108 -3.85 3.97 5.33
C PHE A 108 -5.16 3.79 6.09
N ASP A 109 -5.10 3.56 7.40
CA ASP A 109 -6.28 3.41 8.27
C ASP A 109 -7.19 4.66 8.22
N GLU A 110 -6.59 5.87 8.31
CA GLU A 110 -7.31 7.15 8.18
C GLU A 110 -8.04 7.28 6.83
N VAL A 111 -7.33 6.95 5.74
CA VAL A 111 -7.88 7.05 4.39
C VAL A 111 -8.99 6.01 4.20
N LEU A 112 -8.75 4.77 4.62
CA LEU A 112 -9.71 3.67 4.50
C LEU A 112 -11.02 3.95 5.26
N ALA A 113 -10.93 4.59 6.42
CA ALA A 113 -12.08 4.96 7.23
C ALA A 113 -12.91 6.12 6.65
N SER A 114 -12.33 6.94 5.76
CA SER A 114 -12.96 8.17 5.28
C SER A 114 -13.45 8.10 3.83
N VAL A 115 -12.84 7.25 3.01
CA VAL A 115 -13.17 7.17 1.58
C VAL A 115 -14.53 6.51 1.33
N PRO A 116 -15.30 7.00 0.34
CA PRO A 116 -16.47 6.29 -0.16
C PRO A 116 -16.11 4.92 -0.74
N GLN A 117 -17.00 3.94 -0.61
CA GLN A 117 -16.82 2.57 -1.10
C GLN A 117 -16.40 2.53 -2.59
N TYR A 118 -16.94 3.38 -3.45
CA TYR A 118 -16.54 3.39 -4.87
C TYR A 118 -15.05 3.70 -5.07
N ARG A 119 -14.44 4.52 -4.21
CA ARG A 119 -13.00 4.85 -4.33
C ARG A 119 -12.14 3.66 -3.94
N TYR A 120 -12.58 2.91 -2.93
CA TYR A 120 -11.94 1.65 -2.55
C TYR A 120 -12.00 0.63 -3.69
N GLU A 121 -13.18 0.42 -4.29
CA GLU A 121 -13.32 -0.46 -5.46
C GLU A 121 -12.45 0.00 -6.64
N ASP A 122 -12.44 1.29 -6.96
CA ASP A 122 -11.60 1.87 -8.02
C ASP A 122 -10.10 1.66 -7.72
N ALA A 123 -9.68 1.77 -6.45
CA ALA A 123 -8.30 1.52 -6.03
C ALA A 123 -7.92 0.04 -6.14
N CYS A 124 -8.79 -0.89 -5.73
CA CYS A 124 -8.60 -2.32 -5.93
C CYS A 124 -8.47 -2.68 -7.42
N GLU A 125 -9.32 -2.12 -8.29
CA GLU A 125 -9.21 -2.34 -9.74
C GLU A 125 -7.90 -1.80 -10.34
N ARG A 126 -7.38 -0.68 -9.81
CA ARG A 126 -6.06 -0.15 -10.22
C ARG A 126 -4.93 -1.03 -9.73
N LEU A 127 -5.01 -1.51 -8.49
CA LEU A 127 -4.02 -2.40 -7.90
C LEU A 127 -3.96 -3.75 -8.63
N HIS A 128 -5.10 -4.38 -8.90
CA HIS A 128 -5.15 -5.64 -9.66
C HIS A 128 -4.52 -5.50 -11.04
N ARG A 129 -4.80 -4.40 -11.75
CA ARG A 129 -4.15 -4.12 -13.05
C ARG A 129 -2.65 -3.89 -12.92
N PHE A 130 -2.22 -3.27 -11.82
CA PHE A 130 -0.80 -3.06 -11.55
C PHE A 130 -0.07 -4.38 -11.28
N VAL A 131 -0.65 -5.27 -10.48
CA VAL A 131 -0.07 -6.59 -10.15
C VAL A 131 -0.02 -7.51 -11.38
N ALA A 132 -1.00 -7.41 -12.29
CA ALA A 132 -1.10 -8.28 -13.46
C ALA A 132 -0.05 -8.02 -14.56
N LEU A 133 0.74 -6.94 -14.48
CA LEU A 133 1.73 -6.57 -15.50
C LEU A 133 3.08 -6.28 -14.83
N PRO A 134 4.22 -6.59 -15.48
CA PRO A 134 5.51 -6.08 -15.07
C PRO A 134 5.47 -4.55 -15.20
N ASN A 135 5.43 -3.87 -14.07
CA ASN A 135 5.21 -2.42 -14.03
C ASN A 135 6.29 -1.76 -13.18
N GLN A 136 6.69 -0.57 -13.61
CA GLN A 136 7.35 0.39 -12.74
C GLN A 136 6.41 0.76 -11.59
N SER A 137 6.97 1.11 -10.45
CA SER A 137 6.20 1.60 -9.31
C SER A 137 5.18 2.66 -9.74
N PRO A 138 3.94 2.63 -9.20
CA PRO A 138 2.94 3.65 -9.49
C PRO A 138 3.23 4.99 -8.81
N LEU A 139 4.23 5.03 -7.91
CA LEU A 139 4.61 6.24 -7.19
C LEU A 139 5.41 7.19 -8.10
N PRO A 140 4.97 8.44 -8.28
CA PRO A 140 5.74 9.44 -9.01
C PRO A 140 7.12 9.64 -8.36
N GLY A 141 8.19 9.56 -9.16
CA GLY A 141 9.56 9.72 -8.68
C GLY A 141 10.20 8.45 -8.10
N SER A 142 9.51 7.31 -8.14
CA SER A 142 10.13 6.03 -7.79
C SER A 142 11.24 5.67 -8.76
N ARG A 143 12.26 4.98 -8.22
CA ARG A 143 13.40 4.46 -8.99
C ARG A 143 13.30 2.95 -9.22
N ILE A 144 12.25 2.31 -8.70
CA ILE A 144 12.06 0.86 -8.83
C ILE A 144 11.46 0.55 -10.20
N VAL A 145 12.26 -0.10 -11.03
CA VAL A 145 11.91 -0.46 -12.42
C VAL A 145 11.21 -1.82 -12.52
N ASN A 146 11.33 -2.68 -11.49
CA ASN A 146 10.61 -3.94 -11.41
C ASN A 146 10.31 -4.31 -9.95
N VAL A 147 9.05 -4.13 -9.54
CA VAL A 147 8.62 -4.35 -8.14
C VAL A 147 8.50 -5.84 -7.79
N TRP A 148 8.44 -6.72 -8.80
CA TRP A 148 8.15 -8.15 -8.63
C TRP A 148 9.32 -9.09 -8.96
N SER A 149 10.49 -8.55 -9.32
CA SER A 149 11.69 -9.34 -9.65
C SER A 149 12.49 -9.76 -8.44
#